data_AF-A0A5N9BNC9-F1
#
_entry.id   AF-A0A5N9BNC9-F1
#
_cell.length_a   1.000
_cell.length_b   1.000
_cell.length_c   1.000
_cell.angle_alpha   90.00
_cell.angle_beta   90.00
_cell.angle_gamma   90.00
#
_symmetry.space_group_name_H-M   'P 1'
#
loop_
_entity.id
_entity.type
_entity.pdbx_description
1 polymer ?
#
loop_
_entity_poly.entity_id
_entity_poly.type
_entity_poly.pdbx_seq_one_letter_code
_entity_poly.pdbx_strand_id
1 'polypeptide(L)'
;MPNQPQGNPVNRRPVHGNINPSELRALGLRREDLLDFSASISPIGPPEGVWDAMRSVELSAYPDPECLELREAICRHLSTPARDLPMDRVLVGNGSTEIFHLLTRVYLSADGAALLLTPTYGEYDGA
;
A
#
# COMPACT_ATOMS: atom_id res chain seq x y z
N MET A 1 12.00 3.77 26.07
CA MET A 1 10.74 3.90 25.30
C MET A 1 9.67 4.42 26.25
N PRO A 2 9.13 5.63 26.07
CA PRO A 2 8.02 6.07 26.91
C PRO A 2 6.76 5.29 26.52
N ASN A 3 6.10 4.75 27.55
CA ASN A 3 4.83 4.02 27.50
C ASN A 3 3.81 4.71 26.59
N GLN A 4 3.41 4.07 25.49
CA GLN A 4 2.17 4.44 24.83
C GLN A 4 1.00 4.01 25.73
N PRO A 5 -0.01 4.86 25.95
CA PRO A 5 -1.14 4.52 26.79
C PRO A 5 -1.87 3.30 26.20
N GLN A 6 -2.21 2.35 27.07
CA GLN A 6 -3.06 1.20 26.75
C GLN A 6 -4.47 1.71 26.41
N GLY A 7 -4.66 2.13 25.17
CA GLY A 7 -5.96 2.49 24.60
C GLY A 7 -6.76 1.23 24.27
N ASN A 8 -8.08 1.35 24.37
CA ASN A 8 -9.10 0.36 24.00
C ASN A 8 -8.70 -0.45 22.73
N PRO A 9 -8.66 -1.80 22.77
CA PRO A 9 -8.19 -2.63 21.65
C PRO A 9 -8.97 -2.44 20.34
N VAL A 10 -10.17 -1.86 20.41
CA VAL A 10 -11.10 -1.71 19.27
C VAL A 10 -10.71 -0.58 18.29
N ASN A 11 -9.69 0.24 18.59
CA ASN A 11 -9.39 1.41 17.74
C ASN A 11 -7.89 1.74 17.66
N ARG A 12 -7.04 0.72 17.56
CA ARG A 12 -5.60 0.92 17.42
C ARG A 12 -5.25 1.01 15.94
N ARG A 13 -4.87 2.21 15.49
CA ARG A 13 -4.34 2.38 14.13
C ARG A 13 -3.10 1.47 13.97
N PRO A 14 -2.99 0.75 12.85
CA PRO A 14 -1.78 -0.01 12.54
C PRO A 14 -0.54 0.88 12.60
N VAL A 15 0.54 0.34 13.14
CA VAL A 15 1.83 1.03 13.22
C VAL A 15 2.62 0.69 11.97
N HIS A 16 3.12 1.71 11.28
CA HIS A 16 3.96 1.59 10.09
C HIS A 16 5.32 2.22 10.32
N GLY A 17 6.35 1.66 9.66
CA GLY A 17 7.63 2.33 9.54
C GLY A 17 7.57 3.44 8.50
N ASN A 18 8.19 4.57 8.80
CA ASN A 18 8.59 5.67 7.92
C ASN A 18 9.24 6.72 8.84
N ILE A 19 9.99 7.65 8.25
CA ILE A 19 10.45 8.83 8.98
C ILE A 19 9.25 9.72 9.34
N ASN A 20 9.07 9.99 10.63
CA ASN A 20 8.07 10.93 11.13
C ASN A 20 8.63 12.38 11.16
N PRO A 21 8.08 13.33 10.39
CA PRO A 21 8.57 14.70 10.37
C PRO A 21 8.49 15.43 11.72
N SER A 22 7.50 15.10 12.56
CA SER A 22 7.36 15.70 13.89
C SER A 22 8.44 15.20 14.85
N GLU A 23 8.82 13.93 14.75
CA GLU A 23 9.91 13.33 15.53
C GLU A 23 11.26 13.90 15.12
N LEU A 24 11.53 14.04 13.82
CA LEU A 24 12.72 14.72 13.31
C LEU A 24 12.89 16.12 13.91
N ARG A 25 11.81 16.93 13.86
CA ARG A 25 11.82 18.29 14.40
C ARG A 25 12.09 18.31 15.90
N ALA A 26 11.47 17.41 16.65
CA ALA A 26 11.68 17.32 18.10
C ALA A 26 13.12 16.95 18.48
N LEU A 27 13.79 16.16 17.63
CA LEU A 27 15.19 15.75 17.81
C LEU A 27 16.20 16.75 17.21
N GLY A 28 15.75 17.81 16.53
CA GLY A 28 16.63 18.74 15.82
C GLY A 28 17.38 18.11 14.64
N LEU A 29 16.85 17.01 14.09
CA LEU A 29 17.44 16.27 12.97
C LEU A 29 16.75 16.65 11.66
N ARG A 30 17.49 16.54 10.56
CA ARG A 30 16.98 16.64 9.20
C ARG A 30 16.87 15.25 8.58
N ARG A 31 16.14 15.14 7.47
CA ARG A 31 15.92 13.84 6.81
C ARG A 31 17.22 13.23 6.30
N GLU A 32 18.10 14.08 5.78
CA GLU A 32 19.44 13.73 5.29
C GLU A 32 20.39 13.25 6.38
N ASP A 33 20.08 13.49 7.65
CA ASP A 33 20.88 13.00 8.79
C ASP A 33 20.52 11.55 9.16
N LEU A 34 19.52 10.95 8.48
CA LEU A 34 19.05 9.58 8.73
C LEU A 34 19.33 8.65 7.55
N LEU A 35 19.61 7.40 7.89
CA LEU A 35 19.50 6.25 7.00
C LEU A 35 18.27 5.44 7.40
N ASP A 36 17.24 5.45 6.55
CA ASP A 36 15.94 4.87 6.87
C ASP A 36 15.90 3.35 6.60
N PHE A 37 15.86 2.54 7.67
CA PHE A 37 15.61 1.11 7.63
C PHE A 37 14.19 0.72 8.09
N SER A 38 13.33 1.71 8.33
CA SER A 38 11.97 1.47 8.83
C SER A 38 10.98 1.13 7.71
N ALA A 39 11.23 1.60 6.48
CA ALA A 39 10.40 1.34 5.32
C ALA A 39 11.16 0.51 4.27
N SER A 40 10.52 -0.53 3.75
CA SER A 40 11.08 -1.40 2.70
C SER A 40 10.96 -0.76 1.31
N ILE A 41 11.58 0.40 1.13
CA ILE A 41 11.60 1.14 -0.15
C ILE A 41 12.86 0.75 -0.92
N SER A 42 12.71 0.55 -2.22
CA SER A 42 13.85 0.22 -3.09
C SER A 42 14.90 1.34 -3.10
N PRO A 43 16.18 1.06 -2.83
CA PRO A 43 17.22 2.09 -2.73
C PRO A 43 17.66 2.63 -4.10
N ILE A 44 17.33 1.96 -5.20
CA ILE A 44 17.70 2.39 -6.56
C ILE A 44 16.73 3.41 -7.16
N GLY A 45 15.65 3.74 -6.45
CA GLY A 45 14.63 4.67 -6.91
C GLY A 45 13.70 4.10 -7.99
N PRO A 46 12.74 4.91 -8.48
CA PRO A 46 11.83 4.53 -9.56
C PRO A 46 12.57 4.36 -10.90
N PRO A 47 12.10 3.45 -11.77
CA PRO A 47 12.60 3.36 -13.16
C PRO A 47 12.45 4.67 -13.93
N GLU A 48 13.36 4.96 -14.87
CA GLU A 48 13.38 6.21 -15.64
C GLU A 48 12.03 6.52 -16.33
N GLY A 49 11.41 5.51 -16.96
CA GLY A 49 10.12 5.68 -17.64
C GLY A 49 8.96 6.09 -16.72
N VAL A 50 9.07 5.90 -15.39
CA VAL A 50 8.08 6.41 -14.44
C VAL A 50 8.15 7.93 -14.37
N TRP A 51 9.36 8.52 -14.41
CA TRP A 51 9.53 9.97 -14.38
C TRP A 51 9.04 10.65 -15.66
N ASP A 52 9.20 9.99 -16.81
CA ASP A 52 8.61 10.47 -18.07
C ASP A 52 7.07 10.42 -18.00
N ALA A 53 6.51 9.28 -17.58
CA ALA A 53 5.07 9.12 -17.46
C ALA A 53 4.45 10.14 -16.49
N MET A 54 5.06 10.36 -15.33
CA MET A 54 4.61 11.35 -14.34
C MET A 54 4.57 12.77 -14.92
N ARG A 55 5.55 13.13 -15.77
CA ARG A 55 5.59 14.45 -16.42
C ARG A 55 4.52 14.63 -17.50
N SER A 56 4.02 13.53 -18.07
CA SER A 56 2.97 13.56 -19.10
C SER A 56 1.55 13.40 -18.56
N VAL A 57 1.36 13.14 -17.26
CA VAL A 57 0.00 12.96 -16.69
C VAL A 57 -0.82 14.25 -16.82
N GLU A 58 -2.01 14.11 -17.36
CA GLU A 58 -3.05 15.14 -17.32
C GLU A 58 -3.75 15.05 -15.95
N LEU A 59 -3.69 16.14 -15.17
CA LEU A 59 -4.24 16.21 -13.80
C LEU A 59 -5.55 17.01 -13.72
N SER A 60 -6.01 17.58 -14.83
CA SER A 60 -7.24 18.39 -14.87
C SER A 60 -8.50 17.59 -15.18
N ALA A 61 -8.36 16.36 -15.63
CA ALA A 61 -9.42 15.40 -15.87
C ALA A 61 -9.45 14.33 -14.78
N TYR A 62 -10.62 13.72 -14.61
CA TYR A 62 -10.71 12.48 -13.84
C TYR A 62 -9.96 11.36 -14.58
N PRO A 63 -9.27 10.47 -13.85
CA PRO A 63 -8.67 9.29 -14.46
C PRO A 63 -9.75 8.38 -15.03
N ASP A 64 -9.37 7.47 -15.92
CA ASP A 64 -10.24 6.39 -16.37
C ASP A 64 -10.74 5.58 -15.16
N PRO A 65 -12.05 5.59 -14.84
CA PRO A 65 -12.58 4.90 -13.67
C PRO A 65 -12.39 3.38 -13.74
N GLU A 66 -12.24 2.82 -14.94
CA GLU A 66 -12.06 1.38 -15.14
C GLU A 66 -10.58 0.96 -15.19
N CYS A 67 -9.66 1.93 -15.19
CA CYS A 67 -8.22 1.73 -15.26
C CYS A 67 -7.80 0.77 -16.41
N LEU A 68 -8.44 0.88 -17.58
CA LEU A 68 -8.37 -0.10 -18.66
C LEU A 68 -6.94 -0.34 -19.12
N GLU A 69 -6.20 0.72 -19.47
CA GLU A 69 -4.82 0.60 -19.96
C GLU A 69 -3.89 -0.06 -18.94
N LEU A 70 -4.05 0.27 -17.66
CA LEU A 70 -3.26 -0.33 -16.57
C LEU A 70 -3.61 -1.81 -16.38
N ARG A 71 -4.90 -2.15 -16.37
CA ARG A 71 -5.35 -3.54 -16.23
C ARG A 71 -4.87 -4.40 -17.41
N GLU A 72 -4.94 -3.87 -18.63
CA GLU A 72 -4.42 -4.55 -19.83
C GLU A 72 -2.90 -4.74 -19.76
N ALA A 73 -2.16 -3.73 -19.30
CA ALA A 73 -0.72 -3.84 -19.10
C ALA A 73 -0.36 -4.91 -18.05
N ILE A 74 -1.08 -4.96 -16.92
CA ILE A 74 -0.90 -5.98 -15.88
C ILE A 74 -1.20 -7.38 -16.43
N CYS A 75 -2.31 -7.56 -17.14
CA CYS A 75 -2.67 -8.85 -17.75
C CYS A 75 -1.57 -9.31 -18.70
N ARG A 76 -1.14 -8.47 -19.64
CA ARG A 76 -0.05 -8.80 -20.58
C ARG A 76 1.26 -9.13 -19.88
N HIS A 77 1.60 -8.42 -18.81
CA HIS A 77 2.85 -8.62 -18.09
C HIS A 77 2.87 -9.91 -17.28
N LEU A 78 1.75 -10.29 -16.66
CA LEU A 78 1.64 -11.45 -15.78
C LEU A 78 1.18 -12.73 -16.50
N SER A 79 0.59 -12.60 -17.69
CA SER A 79 0.27 -13.75 -18.54
C SER A 79 1.54 -14.46 -19.01
N THR A 80 1.45 -15.79 -19.09
CA THR A 80 2.51 -16.68 -19.57
C THR A 80 1.93 -17.64 -20.61
N PRO A 81 2.76 -18.33 -21.42
CA PRO A 81 2.24 -19.32 -22.37
C PRO A 81 1.41 -20.43 -21.73
N ALA A 82 1.65 -20.74 -20.45
CA ALA A 82 0.93 -21.76 -19.71
C ALA A 82 -0.30 -21.24 -18.94
N ARG A 83 -0.44 -19.92 -18.78
CA ARG A 83 -1.51 -19.32 -17.98
C ARG A 83 -1.78 -17.90 -18.45
N ASP A 84 -2.99 -17.68 -18.93
CA ASP A 84 -3.51 -16.36 -19.23
C ASP A 84 -4.20 -15.74 -17.99
N LEU A 85 -4.01 -14.44 -17.78
CA LEU A 85 -4.66 -13.65 -16.73
C LEU A 85 -5.75 -12.77 -17.38
N PRO A 86 -7.04 -13.14 -17.25
CA PRO A 86 -8.11 -12.33 -17.83
C PRO A 86 -8.35 -11.04 -17.02
N MET A 87 -8.87 -10.02 -17.71
CA MET A 87 -9.11 -8.68 -17.16
C MET A 87 -10.04 -8.66 -15.94
N ASP A 88 -11.01 -9.57 -15.88
CA ASP A 88 -11.95 -9.71 -14.76
C ASP A 88 -11.31 -10.23 -13.46
N ARG A 89 -10.03 -10.66 -13.53
CA ARG A 89 -9.21 -11.05 -12.38
C ARG A 89 -8.26 -9.95 -11.90
N VAL A 90 -8.32 -8.75 -12.50
CA VAL A 90 -7.45 -7.61 -12.13
C VAL A 90 -8.29 -6.46 -11.60
N LEU A 91 -8.04 -6.11 -10.34
CA LEU A 91 -8.55 -4.92 -9.67
C LEU A 91 -7.38 -3.97 -9.39
N VAL A 92 -7.53 -2.69 -9.74
CA VAL A 92 -6.58 -1.63 -9.40
C VAL A 92 -7.07 -0.94 -8.14
N GLY A 93 -6.16 -0.71 -7.18
CA GLY A 93 -6.44 0.03 -5.97
C GLY A 93 -5.37 1.07 -5.69
N ASN A 94 -5.66 2.01 -4.80
CA ASN A 94 -4.78 3.06 -4.30
C ASN A 94 -3.78 2.49 -3.27
N GLY A 95 -3.00 1.51 -3.71
CA GLY A 95 -2.11 0.71 -2.89
C GLY A 95 -2.77 -0.59 -2.39
N SER A 96 -1.94 -1.58 -2.05
CA SER A 96 -2.41 -2.92 -1.63
C SER A 96 -3.23 -2.89 -0.34
N THR A 97 -3.02 -1.89 0.53
CA THR A 97 -3.80 -1.73 1.76
C THR A 97 -5.30 -1.57 1.47
N GLU A 98 -5.67 -0.73 0.49
CA GLU A 98 -7.08 -0.59 0.09
C GLU A 98 -7.65 -1.92 -0.39
N ILE A 99 -6.89 -2.66 -1.19
CA ILE A 99 -7.32 -3.96 -1.71
C ILE A 99 -7.56 -4.96 -0.57
N PHE A 100 -6.70 -5.01 0.45
CA PHE A 100 -6.94 -5.86 1.62
C PHE A 100 -8.23 -5.51 2.36
N HIS A 101 -8.47 -4.21 2.60
CA HIS A 101 -9.70 -3.72 3.25
C HIS A 101 -10.96 -3.95 2.41
N LEU A 102 -10.86 -3.90 1.08
CA LEU A 102 -11.99 -4.22 0.19
C LEU A 102 -12.28 -5.72 0.21
N LEU A 103 -11.25 -6.57 0.21
CA LEU A 103 -11.43 -8.02 0.28
C LEU A 103 -12.10 -8.43 1.60
N THR A 104 -11.69 -7.89 2.74
CA THR A 104 -12.34 -8.17 4.02
C THR A 104 -13.80 -7.71 4.02
N ARG A 105 -14.10 -6.49 3.55
CA ARG A 105 -15.48 -5.98 3.46
C ARG A 105 -16.40 -6.81 2.57
N VAL A 106 -15.87 -7.40 1.51
CA VAL A 106 -16.66 -8.21 0.56
C VAL A 106 -16.85 -9.63 1.05
N TYR A 107 -15.82 -10.23 1.67
CA TYR A 107 -15.81 -11.67 1.98
C TYR A 107 -15.99 -12.01 3.46
N LEU A 108 -15.70 -11.10 4.38
CA LEU A 108 -15.83 -11.32 5.82
C LEU A 108 -17.20 -10.79 6.28
N SER A 109 -18.11 -11.71 6.58
CA SER A 109 -19.38 -11.37 7.23
C SER A 109 -19.20 -11.11 8.72
N ALA A 110 -20.21 -10.53 9.36
CA ALA A 110 -20.18 -10.26 10.81
C ALA A 110 -19.95 -11.52 11.68
N ASP A 111 -20.38 -12.69 11.18
CA ASP A 111 -20.17 -13.99 11.83
C ASP A 111 -18.98 -14.77 11.25
N GLY A 112 -18.27 -14.17 10.29
CA GLY A 112 -17.09 -14.74 9.66
C GLY A 112 -15.83 -14.57 10.53
N ALA A 113 -14.85 -15.43 10.29
CA ALA A 113 -13.54 -15.33 10.93
C ALA A 113 -12.43 -15.44 9.88
N ALA A 114 -11.35 -14.69 10.08
CA ALA A 114 -10.11 -14.78 9.32
C ALA A 114 -8.96 -15.21 10.25
N LEU A 115 -8.04 -16.02 9.73
CA LEU A 115 -6.84 -16.43 10.47
C LEU A 115 -5.69 -15.48 10.15
N LEU A 116 -5.13 -14.85 11.17
CA LEU A 116 -3.91 -14.04 11.07
C LEU A 116 -2.72 -14.77 11.67
N LEU A 117 -1.68 -14.99 10.86
CA LEU A 117 -0.43 -15.59 11.32
C LEU A 117 0.51 -14.48 11.78
N THR A 118 0.80 -14.37 13.08
CA THR A 118 1.63 -13.30 13.63
C THR A 118 3.08 -13.74 13.86
N PRO A 119 4.08 -12.85 13.68
CA PRO A 119 3.95 -11.44 13.32
C PRO A 119 3.65 -11.23 11.82
N THR A 120 2.78 -10.27 11.52
CA THR A 120 2.38 -9.94 10.14
C THR A 120 2.04 -8.46 10.00
N TYR A 121 1.67 -8.05 8.79
CA TYR A 121 1.30 -6.68 8.46
C TYR A 121 0.08 -6.22 9.28
N GLY A 122 0.21 -5.10 9.99
CA GLY A 122 -0.78 -4.65 10.97
C GLY A 122 -2.13 -4.26 10.38
N GLU A 123 -2.20 -3.91 9.09
CA GLU A 123 -3.47 -3.58 8.43
C GLU A 123 -4.43 -4.78 8.36
N TYR A 124 -3.92 -6.02 8.46
CA TYR A 124 -4.79 -7.20 8.42
C TYR A 124 -5.73 -7.32 9.62
N ASP A 125 -5.36 -6.77 10.77
CA ASP A 125 -6.19 -6.74 11.98
C ASP A 125 -7.26 -5.62 11.91
N GLY A 126 -6.96 -4.54 11.16
CA GLY A 126 -7.85 -3.39 11.00
C GLY A 126 -8.75 -3.43 9.75
N ALA A 127 -8.57 -4.43 8.89
CA ALA A 127 -9.31 -4.63 7.64
C ALA A 127 -10.61 -5.40 7.87
#